data_AF-R5ZTR3-F1
#
_entry.id   AF-R5ZTR3-F1
#
_cell.length_a   1.000
_cell.length_b   1.000
_cell.length_c   1.000
_cell.angle_alpha   90.00
_cell.angle_beta   90.00
_cell.angle_gamma   90.00
#
_symmetry.space_group_name_H-M   'P 1'
#
loop_
_entity.id
_entity.type
_entity.pdbx_description
1 polymer ?
#
loop_
_entity_poly.entity_id
_entity_poly.type
_entity_poly.pdbx_seq_one_letter_code
_entity_poly.pdbx_strand_id
1 'polypeptide(L)'
;MSEFPKWLLALAGLSLIPLLACPLFLFGAQPFGTSQYGIVRFLLYLLTQLLWLAPTVSFFVTLDLWRRGYNKASIALGTAAVVVSVLAFVLIFR
;
A
#
# COMPACT_ATOMS: atom_id res chain seq x y z
N MET A 1 -2.54 -17.39 13.38
CA MET A 1 -1.35 -16.51 13.48
C MET A 1 -0.07 -17.27 13.83
N SER A 2 -0.14 -18.44 14.47
CA SER A 2 1.03 -19.31 14.74
C SER A 2 1.67 -19.93 13.49
N GLU A 3 0.96 -19.94 12.37
CA GLU A 3 1.40 -20.53 11.09
C GLU A 3 2.35 -19.62 10.28
N PHE A 4 2.45 -18.34 10.62
CA PHE A 4 3.30 -17.38 9.91
C PHE A 4 4.52 -17.02 10.76
N PRO A 5 5.73 -16.90 10.17
CA PRO A 5 6.86 -16.35 10.88
C PRO A 5 6.58 -14.92 11.36
N LYS A 6 6.93 -14.61 12.61
CA LYS A 6 6.68 -13.27 13.20
C LYS A 6 7.32 -12.14 12.39
N TRP A 7 8.51 -12.37 11.82
CA TRP A 7 9.20 -11.38 10.99
C TRP A 7 8.45 -11.10 9.68
N LEU A 8 7.76 -12.10 9.10
CA LEU A 8 6.95 -11.93 7.90
C LEU A 8 5.70 -11.11 8.22
N LEU A 9 5.07 -11.38 9.36
CA LEU A 9 3.93 -10.58 9.84
C LEU A 9 4.35 -9.13 10.09
N ALA A 10 5.54 -8.90 10.65
CA ALA A 10 6.09 -7.56 10.82
C ALA A 10 6.33 -6.87 9.47
N LEU A 11 6.95 -7.56 8.52
CA LEU A 11 7.19 -7.04 7.16
C LEU A 11 5.89 -6.69 6.45
N ALA A 12 4.93 -7.61 6.40
CA ALA A 12 3.64 -7.38 5.78
C ALA A 12 2.86 -6.29 6.55
N GLY A 13 2.90 -6.29 7.88
CA GLY A 13 2.20 -5.31 8.71
C GLY A 13 2.65 -3.87 8.45
N LEU A 14 3.93 -3.65 8.12
CA LEU A 14 4.41 -2.33 7.72
C LEU A 14 3.73 -1.80 6.46
N SER A 15 3.23 -2.66 5.58
CA SER A 15 2.47 -2.23 4.41
C SER A 15 1.07 -1.71 4.73
N LEU A 16 0.62 -1.80 5.99
CA LEU A 16 -0.66 -1.26 6.45
C LEU A 16 -0.56 0.18 6.96
N ILE A 17 0.64 0.77 7.03
CA ILE A 17 0.82 2.17 7.46
C ILE A 17 -0.05 3.14 6.64
N PRO A 18 -0.12 3.04 5.30
CA PRO A 18 -0.96 3.94 4.50
C PRO A 18 -2.46 3.79 4.79
N LEU A 19 -2.91 2.61 5.23
CA LEU A 19 -4.29 2.38 5.62
C LEU A 19 -4.65 3.20 6.86
N LEU A 20 -3.73 3.36 7.81
CA LEU A 20 -3.93 4.23 8.99
C LEU A 20 -4.05 5.70 8.59
N ALA A 21 -3.38 6.09 7.50
CA ALA A 21 -3.45 7.41 6.90
C ALA A 21 -4.57 7.53 5.84
N CYS A 22 -5.46 6.54 5.67
CA CYS A 22 -6.50 6.58 4.64
C CYS A 22 -7.40 7.84 4.66
N PRO A 23 -7.76 8.44 5.83
CA PRO A 23 -8.57 9.65 5.83
C PRO A 23 -7.85 10.82 5.13
N LEU A 24 -6.51 10.87 5.21
CA LEU A 24 -5.72 11.90 4.53
C LEU A 24 -5.81 11.73 3.01
N PHE A 25 -5.70 10.49 2.50
CA PHE A 25 -5.85 10.19 1.08
C PHE A 25 -7.28 10.40 0.54
N LEU A 26 -8.30 10.22 1.38
CA LEU A 26 -9.70 10.36 0.98
C LEU A 26 -10.15 11.83 0.92
N PHE A 27 -9.69 12.66 1.86
CA PHE A 27 -10.29 13.97 2.10
C PHE A 27 -9.32 15.15 1.97
N GLY A 28 -8.01 14.95 2.03
CA GLY A 28 -7.06 16.07 2.19
C GLY A 28 -5.86 16.08 1.25
N ALA A 29 -5.34 14.93 0.85
CA ALA A 29 -4.09 14.83 0.12
C ALA A 29 -4.33 14.74 -1.39
N GLN A 30 -3.58 15.54 -2.15
CA GLN A 30 -3.52 15.49 -3.61
C GLN A 30 -2.05 15.36 -4.05
N PRO A 31 -1.38 14.23 -3.72
CA PRO A 31 0.06 14.06 -3.96
C PRO A 31 0.45 14.14 -5.45
N PHE A 32 -0.51 13.88 -6.35
CA PHE A 32 -0.34 13.98 -7.79
C PHE A 32 -0.91 15.28 -8.38
N GLY A 33 -1.32 16.24 -7.54
CA GLY A 33 -1.87 17.53 -7.94
C GLY A 33 -3.32 17.48 -8.44
N THR A 34 -3.69 18.49 -9.22
CA THR A 34 -5.04 18.65 -9.79
C THR A 34 -4.97 18.98 -11.27
N SER A 35 -6.10 18.82 -11.97
CA SER A 35 -6.25 19.19 -13.37
C SER A 35 -7.59 19.87 -13.61
N GLN A 36 -7.63 20.76 -14.60
CA GLN A 36 -8.86 21.41 -15.08
C GLN A 36 -9.74 20.44 -15.88
N TYR A 37 -9.16 19.39 -16.44
CA TYR A 37 -9.89 18.37 -17.18
C TYR A 37 -10.47 17.33 -16.22
N GLY A 38 -11.80 17.14 -16.24
CA GLY A 38 -12.51 16.25 -15.31
C GLY A 38 -11.99 14.81 -15.32
N ILE A 39 -11.71 14.25 -16.51
CA ILE A 39 -11.17 12.89 -16.65
C ILE A 39 -9.78 12.75 -16.02
N VAL A 40 -8.91 13.74 -16.21
CA VAL A 40 -7.56 13.74 -15.64
C VAL A 40 -7.64 13.86 -14.12
N ARG A 41 -8.52 14.73 -13.60
CA ARG A 41 -8.76 14.86 -12.17
C ARG A 41 -9.24 13.54 -11.54
N PHE A 42 -10.12 12.81 -12.23
CA PHE A 42 -10.56 11.49 -11.79
C PHE A 42 -9.42 10.47 -11.77
N LEU A 43 -8.57 10.43 -12.80
CA LEU A 43 -7.41 9.53 -12.85
C LEU A 43 -6.38 9.84 -11.76
N LEU A 44 -6.12 11.11 -11.47
CA LEU A 44 -5.24 11.53 -10.37
C LEU A 44 -5.81 11.15 -9.00
N TYR A 45 -7.13 11.27 -8.83
CA TYR A 45 -7.82 10.80 -7.63
C TYR A 45 -7.69 9.28 -7.49
N LEU A 46 -7.95 8.52 -8.55
CA LEU A 46 -7.82 7.06 -8.54
C LEU A 46 -6.39 6.64 -8.17
N LEU A 47 -5.38 7.29 -8.77
CA LEU A 47 -3.98 7.05 -8.46
C LEU A 47 -3.65 7.35 -6.98
N THR A 48 -4.25 8.41 -6.42
CA THR A 48 -4.15 8.73 -4.99
C THR A 48 -4.75 7.63 -4.12
N GLN A 49 -5.91 7.07 -4.50
CA GLN A 49 -6.52 5.96 -3.74
C GLN A 49 -5.70 4.67 -3.82
N LEU A 50 -5.01 4.43 -4.93
CA LEU A 50 -4.11 3.27 -5.07
C LEU A 50 -2.94 3.31 -4.09
N LEU A 51 -2.51 4.49 -3.62
CA LEU A 51 -1.40 4.63 -2.67
C LEU A 51 -1.65 3.95 -1.32
N TRP A 52 -2.91 3.87 -0.87
CA TRP A 52 -3.26 3.15 0.36
C TRP A 52 -3.93 1.79 0.10
N LEU A 53 -4.65 1.66 -1.02
CA LEU A 53 -5.31 0.42 -1.37
C LEU A 53 -4.32 -0.67 -1.80
N ALA A 54 -3.33 -0.35 -2.65
CA ALA A 54 -2.40 -1.34 -3.16
C ALA A 54 -1.56 -1.99 -2.03
N PRO A 55 -0.97 -1.24 -1.09
CA PRO A 55 -0.27 -1.84 0.05
C PRO A 55 -1.16 -2.70 0.96
N THR A 56 -2.44 -2.32 1.09
CA THR A 56 -3.43 -3.09 1.86
C THR A 56 -3.74 -4.43 1.18
N VAL A 57 -3.93 -4.43 -0.15
CA VAL A 57 -4.13 -5.68 -0.90
C VAL A 57 -2.87 -6.54 -0.86
N SER A 58 -1.69 -5.93 -1.03
CA SER A 58 -0.41 -6.64 -0.98
C SER A 58 -0.18 -7.33 0.37
N PHE A 59 -0.63 -6.77 1.49
CA PHE A 59 -0.60 -7.44 2.80
C PHE A 59 -1.25 -8.84 2.73
N PHE A 60 -2.49 -8.92 2.24
CA PHE A 60 -3.22 -10.19 2.16
C PHE A 60 -2.57 -11.15 1.15
N VAL A 61 -2.15 -10.64 0.00
CA VAL A 61 -1.50 -11.46 -1.04
C VAL A 61 -0.16 -12.01 -0.56
N THR A 62 0.63 -11.24 0.18
CA THR A 62 1.89 -11.71 0.79
C THR A 62 1.65 -12.90 1.71
N LEU A 63 0.61 -12.86 2.55
CA LEU A 63 0.26 -13.95 3.45
C LEU A 63 -0.30 -15.17 2.70
N ASP A 64 -1.13 -14.96 1.68
CA ASP A 64 -1.66 -16.03 0.83
C ASP A 64 -0.54 -16.74 0.05
N LEU A 65 0.40 -15.99 -0.55
CA LEU A 65 1.57 -16.55 -1.22
C LEU A 65 2.44 -17.38 -0.28
N TRP A 66 2.63 -16.92 0.96
CA TRP A 66 3.36 -17.68 1.97
C TRP A 66 2.64 -18.99 2.29
N ARG A 67 1.32 -18.95 2.48
CA ARG A 67 0.50 -20.14 2.78
C ARG A 67 0.55 -21.18 1.65
N ARG A 68 0.67 -20.73 0.41
CA ARG A 68 0.81 -21.60 -0.78
C ARG A 68 2.24 -22.12 -0.99
N GLY A 69 3.20 -21.76 -0.14
CA GLY A 69 4.60 -22.18 -0.24
C GLY A 69 5.45 -21.33 -1.19
N TYR A 70 4.90 -20.25 -1.77
CA TYR A 70 5.63 -19.32 -2.63
C TYR A 70 6.45 -18.30 -1.83
N ASN A 71 7.36 -18.79 -0.98
CA ASN A 71 8.07 -17.99 0.01
C ASN A 71 8.87 -16.83 -0.60
N LYS A 72 9.58 -17.06 -1.71
CA LYS A 72 10.37 -16.01 -2.39
C LYS A 72 9.49 -14.89 -2.93
N ALA A 73 8.36 -15.24 -3.56
CA ALA A 73 7.42 -14.28 -4.11
C ALA A 73 6.71 -13.50 -2.99
N SER A 74 6.34 -14.18 -1.91
CA SER A 74 5.76 -13.56 -0.70
C SER A 74 6.69 -12.49 -0.12
N ILE A 75 7.97 -12.81 0.08
CA ILE A 75 8.97 -11.87 0.61
C ILE A 75 9.15 -10.70 -0.36
N ALA A 76 9.34 -10.96 -1.66
CA ALA A 76 9.52 -9.92 -2.66
C ALA A 76 8.33 -8.95 -2.69
N LEU A 77 7.09 -9.47 -2.72
CA LEU A 77 5.89 -8.66 -2.68
C LEU A 77 5.78 -7.86 -1.37
N GLY A 78 6.06 -8.49 -0.23
CA GLY A 78 6.03 -7.83 1.07
C GLY A 78 7.02 -6.66 1.13
N THR A 79 8.26 -6.87 0.66
CA THR A 79 9.26 -5.79 0.60
C THR A 79 8.85 -4.66 -0.34
N ALA A 80 8.32 -4.97 -1.52
CA ALA A 80 7.84 -3.96 -2.46
C ALA A 80 6.66 -3.17 -1.87
N ALA A 81 5.73 -3.84 -1.19
CA ALA A 81 4.59 -3.21 -0.54
C ALA A 81 5.01 -2.24 0.57
N VAL A 82 6.05 -2.58 1.34
CA VAL A 82 6.63 -1.67 2.34
C VAL A 82 7.26 -0.44 1.68
N VAL A 83 8.04 -0.62 0.61
CA VAL A 83 8.62 0.52 -0.12
C VAL A 83 7.53 1.45 -0.65
N VAL A 84 6.49 0.90 -1.28
CA VAL A 84 5.34 1.69 -1.76
C VAL A 84 4.64 2.39 -0.60
N SER A 85 4.52 1.74 0.56
CA SER A 85 3.89 2.33 1.75
C SER A 85 4.66 3.52 2.29
N VAL A 86 5.99 3.41 2.38
CA VAL A 86 6.85 4.52 2.80
C VAL A 86 6.76 5.67 1.81
N LEU A 87 6.82 5.38 0.50
CA LEU A 87 6.69 6.41 -0.54
C LEU A 87 5.31 7.09 -0.50
N ALA A 88 4.24 6.32 -0.33
CA ALA A 88 2.88 6.83 -0.18
C ALA A 88 2.76 7.77 1.01
N PHE A 89 3.34 7.40 2.15
CA PHE A 89 3.36 8.23 3.34
C PHE A 89 4.16 9.52 3.13
N VAL A 90 5.36 9.44 2.55
CA VAL A 90 6.20 10.62 2.23
C VAL A 90 5.48 11.57 1.29
N LEU A 91 4.77 11.05 0.28
CA LEU A 91 4.03 11.86 -0.69
C LEU A 91 2.87 12.66 -0.08
N ILE A 92 2.29 12.23 1.05
CA ILE A 92 1.26 13.01 1.75
C ILE A 92 1.83 14.29 2.36
N PHE A 93 3.07 14.24 2.87
CA PHE A 93 3.69 15.33 3.63
C PHE A 93 4.63 16.21 2.79
N ARG A 94 4.66 16.02 1.47
CA ARG A 94 5.39 16.87 0.55
C ARG A 94 4.54 18.07 0.14
#